data_AF-I0JMI9-F1
#
_entry.id   AF-I0JMI9-F1
#
_cell.length_a   1.000
_cell.length_b   1.000
_cell.length_c   1.000
_cell.angle_alpha   90.00
_cell.angle_beta   90.00
_cell.angle_gamma   90.00
#
_symmetry.space_group_name_H-M   'P 1'
#
loop_
_entity.id
_entity.type
_entity.pdbx_description
1 polymer ?
#
loop_
_entity_poly.entity_id
_entity_poly.type
_entity_poly.pdbx_seq_one_letter_code
_entity_poly.pdbx_strand_id
1 'polypeptide(L)'
;MVPKSDFVPHTYISFHVKGRGLTFPFFTIQRKNEKGGSWMQIIRKIPVKQVLTETSRELLIERFEKQSSQLDQECRQLAFEQKKLERKPGMSKQEVEKRFSKEISRRKEQMRWITGQLSQLSILPDHSELEIDEVEAILTVEEGDDWKTAVTEQQIIIKDGKVIRAR
;
A
#
# COMPACT_ATOMS: atom_id res chain seq x y z
N MET A 1 26.47 -40.85 33.42
CA MET A 1 25.12 -40.27 33.25
C MET A 1 25.29 -38.76 33.39
N VAL A 2 25.45 -38.06 32.27
CA VAL A 2 25.69 -36.61 32.21
C VAL A 2 24.35 -35.95 31.85
N PRO A 3 23.91 -34.88 32.52
CA PRO A 3 22.59 -34.31 32.27
C PRO A 3 22.53 -33.70 30.87
N LYS A 4 21.39 -33.90 30.21
CA LYS A 4 21.04 -33.26 28.94
C LYS A 4 21.09 -31.74 29.16
N SER A 5 21.99 -31.05 28.48
CA SER A 5 21.96 -29.60 28.45
C SER A 5 20.73 -29.15 27.66
N ASP A 6 19.92 -28.31 28.29
CA ASP A 6 18.81 -27.62 27.65
C ASP A 6 19.37 -26.70 26.56
N PHE A 7 19.37 -27.19 25.32
CA PHE A 7 19.85 -26.45 24.16
C PHE A 7 18.76 -25.48 23.71
N VAL A 8 18.85 -24.23 24.17
CA VAL A 8 17.96 -23.15 23.75
C VAL A 8 18.24 -22.82 22.27
N PRO A 9 17.25 -22.87 21.37
CA PRO A 9 17.46 -22.50 19.97
C PRO A 9 17.85 -21.04 19.88
N HIS A 10 19.07 -20.77 19.41
CA HIS A 10 19.55 -19.40 19.23
C HIS A 10 18.86 -18.78 18.02
N THR A 11 17.88 -17.91 18.29
CA THR A 11 17.25 -17.08 17.26
C THR A 11 18.21 -15.94 16.94
N TYR A 12 18.88 -15.99 15.78
CA TYR A 12 19.69 -14.87 15.31
C TYR A 12 18.83 -13.96 14.43
N ILE A 13 18.59 -12.74 14.90
CA ILE A 13 18.05 -11.65 14.09
C ILE A 13 19.25 -10.95 13.47
N SER A 14 19.37 -10.97 12.13
CA SER A 14 20.44 -10.25 11.43
C SER A 14 19.86 -9.13 10.58
N PHE A 15 20.44 -7.94 10.73
CA PHE A 15 20.06 -6.74 9.97
C PHE A 15 21.07 -6.55 8.84
N HIS A 16 20.60 -6.41 7.59
CA HIS A 16 21.45 -6.05 6.46
C HIS A 16 20.92 -4.77 5.80
N VAL A 17 21.75 -3.73 5.77
CA VAL A 17 21.52 -2.50 5.00
C VAL A 17 22.41 -2.56 3.76
N LYS A 18 21.82 -2.70 2.57
CA LYS A 18 22.55 -2.46 1.30
C LYS A 18 22.36 -1.00 0.89
N GLY A 19 23.47 -0.33 0.59
CA GLY A 19 23.50 1.10 0.30
C GLY A 19 22.73 1.53 -0.96
N ARG A 20 22.28 2.79 -0.90
CA ARG A 20 21.70 3.66 -1.95
C ARG A 20 20.51 3.10 -2.73
N GLY A 21 19.36 3.20 -2.08
CA GLY A 21 18.02 3.01 -2.62
C GLY A 21 17.11 2.63 -1.44
N LEU A 22 15.94 3.24 -1.30
CA LEU A 22 15.00 3.00 -0.20
C LEU A 22 14.78 1.48 -0.01
N THR A 23 15.50 0.89 0.93
CA THR A 23 15.42 -0.53 1.27
C THR A 23 15.01 -0.60 2.73
N PHE A 24 13.73 -0.91 2.93
CA PHE A 24 13.18 -1.21 4.24
C PHE A 24 13.81 -2.50 4.78
N PRO A 25 14.00 -2.64 6.10
CA PRO A 25 14.64 -3.81 6.68
C PRO A 25 13.82 -5.07 6.37
N PHE A 26 14.42 -6.02 5.65
CA PHE A 26 13.88 -7.36 5.52
C PHE A 26 14.14 -8.13 6.82
N PHE A 27 13.07 -8.57 7.49
CA PHE A 27 13.20 -9.52 8.58
C PHE A 27 13.47 -10.90 8.00
N THR A 28 14.46 -11.57 8.58
CA THR A 28 14.87 -12.92 8.20
C THR A 28 14.92 -13.74 9.48
N ILE A 29 14.06 -14.75 9.61
CA ILE A 29 14.14 -15.74 10.68
C ILE A 29 14.72 -17.01 10.07
N GLN A 30 15.91 -17.41 10.52
CA GLN A 30 16.58 -18.65 10.13
C GLN A 30 16.37 -19.69 11.23
N ARG A 31 15.82 -20.86 10.89
CA ARG A 31 15.82 -22.05 11.76
C ARG A 31 16.40 -23.22 10.97
N LYS A 32 17.41 -23.90 11.51
CA LYS A 32 17.92 -25.15 10.93
C LYS A 32 17.01 -26.31 11.31
N ASN A 33 16.64 -27.15 10.35
CA ASN A 33 15.93 -28.41 10.58
C ASN A 33 16.93 -29.57 10.80
N GLU A 34 16.49 -30.67 11.41
CA GLU A 34 17.31 -31.85 11.77
C GLU A 34 17.87 -32.62 10.56
N LYS A 35 17.44 -32.28 9.33
CA LYS A 35 17.81 -32.98 8.08
C LYS A 35 18.79 -32.21 7.17
N GLY A 36 19.34 -31.08 7.63
CA GLY A 36 20.41 -30.37 6.93
C GLY A 36 19.97 -29.50 5.75
N GLY A 37 18.67 -29.29 5.53
CA GLY A 37 18.17 -28.30 4.57
C GLY A 37 18.08 -26.92 5.21
N SER A 38 18.65 -25.90 4.57
CA SER A 38 18.47 -24.52 5.03
C SER A 38 17.12 -23.98 4.57
N TRP A 39 16.33 -23.45 5.50
CA TRP A 39 15.09 -22.73 5.17
C TRP A 39 15.04 -21.39 5.90
N MET A 40 14.33 -20.46 5.29
CA MET A 40 14.23 -19.07 5.69
C MET A 40 12.78 -18.60 5.64
N GLN A 41 12.35 -17.85 6.65
CA GLN A 41 11.11 -17.10 6.58
C GLN A 41 11.36 -15.64 6.23
N ILE A 42 10.60 -15.14 5.25
CA ILE A 42 10.62 -13.75 4.80
C ILE A 42 9.23 -13.14 4.90
N ILE A 43 9.17 -11.84 5.14
CA ILE A 43 7.94 -11.06 5.02
C ILE A 43 7.92 -10.40 3.65
N ARG A 44 6.80 -10.52 2.95
CA ARG A 44 6.62 -9.95 1.61
C ARG A 44 5.25 -9.30 1.48
N LYS A 45 5.22 -8.17 0.78
CA LYS A 45 3.97 -7.56 0.33
C LYS A 45 3.45 -8.28 -0.90
N ILE A 46 2.20 -8.73 -0.82
CA ILE A 46 1.48 -9.43 -1.87
C ILE A 46 0.30 -8.55 -2.32
N PRO A 47 0.13 -8.33 -3.63
CA PRO A 47 -0.99 -7.54 -4.14
C PRO A 47 -2.32 -8.27 -3.96
N VAL A 48 -3.34 -7.51 -3.58
CA VAL A 48 -4.75 -7.92 -3.59
C VAL A 48 -5.43 -7.28 -4.79
N LYS A 49 -5.88 -8.14 -5.70
CA LYS A 49 -6.60 -7.77 -6.91
C LYS A 49 -8.08 -8.04 -6.76
N GLN A 50 -8.92 -7.17 -7.28
CA GLN A 50 -10.36 -7.33 -7.36
C GLN A 50 -10.78 -7.55 -8.82
N VAL A 51 -11.61 -8.55 -9.04
CA VAL A 51 -12.34 -8.72 -10.30
C VAL A 51 -13.43 -7.66 -10.39
N LEU A 52 -13.39 -6.87 -11.45
CA LEU A 52 -14.36 -5.82 -11.72
C LEU A 52 -15.70 -6.44 -12.15
N THR A 53 -16.68 -6.34 -11.26
CA THR A 53 -18.11 -6.59 -11.50
C THR A 53 -18.85 -5.26 -11.60
N GLU A 54 -20.08 -5.28 -12.11
CA GLU A 54 -20.98 -4.12 -12.13
C GLU A 54 -21.14 -3.50 -10.73
N THR A 55 -21.47 -4.31 -9.72
CA THR A 55 -21.60 -3.85 -8.33
C THR A 55 -20.30 -3.25 -7.79
N SER A 56 -19.16 -3.91 -8.04
CA SER A 56 -17.88 -3.39 -7.55
C SER A 56 -17.47 -2.09 -8.26
N ARG A 57 -17.87 -1.91 -9.52
CA ARG A 57 -17.63 -0.69 -10.30
C ARG A 57 -18.41 0.47 -9.72
N GLU A 58 -19.70 0.27 -9.44
CA GLU A 58 -20.56 1.28 -8.81
C GLU A 58 -20.00 1.72 -7.46
N LEU A 59 -19.59 0.76 -6.62
CA LEU A 59 -18.97 1.06 -5.32
C LEU A 59 -17.67 1.86 -5.44
N LEU A 60 -16.84 1.56 -6.45
CA LEU A 60 -15.61 2.32 -6.72
C LEU A 60 -15.93 3.74 -7.20
N ILE A 61 -16.92 3.91 -8.09
CA ILE A 61 -17.38 5.22 -8.56
C ILE A 61 -17.87 6.05 -7.38
N GLU A 62 -18.77 5.51 -6.57
CA GLU A 62 -19.33 6.20 -5.40
C GLU A 62 -18.22 6.65 -4.44
N ARG A 63 -17.25 5.76 -4.16
CA ARG A 63 -16.11 6.08 -3.30
C ARG A 63 -15.29 7.24 -3.87
N PHE A 64 -14.96 7.21 -5.15
CA PHE A 64 -14.18 8.26 -5.80
C PHE A 64 -14.93 9.60 -5.86
N GLU A 65 -16.22 9.58 -6.17
CA GLU A 65 -17.06 10.78 -6.17
C GLU A 65 -17.16 11.40 -4.78
N LYS A 66 -17.34 10.58 -3.74
CA LYS A 66 -17.35 11.03 -2.35
C LYS A 66 -16.01 11.66 -1.95
N GLN A 67 -14.89 11.04 -2.31
CA GLN A 67 -13.55 11.57 -2.04
C GLN A 67 -13.32 12.90 -2.77
N SER A 68 -13.71 12.99 -4.05
CA SER A 68 -13.61 14.23 -4.83
C SER A 68 -14.45 15.36 -4.21
N SER A 69 -15.69 15.06 -3.79
CA SER A 69 -16.57 16.03 -3.10
C SER A 69 -15.98 16.53 -1.78
N GLN A 70 -15.38 15.63 -0.98
CA GLN A 70 -14.67 16.01 0.25
C GLN A 70 -13.50 16.96 -0.03
N LEU A 71 -12.65 16.62 -1.01
CA LEU A 71 -11.52 17.47 -1.41
C LEU A 71 -11.97 18.86 -1.89
N ASP A 72 -13.08 18.93 -2.64
CA ASP A 72 -13.64 20.22 -3.09
C ASP A 72 -14.12 21.06 -1.90
N GLN A 73 -14.84 20.46 -0.94
CA GLN A 73 -15.27 21.14 0.28
C GLN A 73 -14.07 21.67 1.08
N GLU A 74 -13.02 20.87 1.25
CA GLU A 74 -11.79 21.29 1.91
C GLU A 74 -11.12 22.46 1.17
N CYS A 75 -11.10 22.46 -0.17
CA CYS A 75 -10.58 23.58 -0.95
C CYS A 75 -11.37 24.87 -0.71
N ARG A 76 -12.71 24.79 -0.64
CA ARG A 76 -13.58 25.94 -0.35
C ARG A 76 -13.32 26.48 1.06
N GLN A 77 -13.17 25.59 2.04
CA GLN A 77 -12.85 25.96 3.42
C GLN A 77 -11.50 26.67 3.50
N LEU A 78 -10.46 26.12 2.87
CA LEU A 78 -9.13 26.74 2.81
C LEU A 78 -9.17 28.13 2.15
N ALA A 79 -9.93 28.29 1.06
CA ALA A 79 -10.09 29.58 0.40
C ALA A 79 -10.80 30.62 1.30
N PHE A 80 -11.76 30.19 2.12
CA PHE A 80 -12.42 31.06 3.10
C PHE A 80 -11.46 31.47 4.22
N GLU A 81 -10.70 30.53 4.76
CA GLU A 81 -9.70 30.78 5.80
C GLU A 81 -8.59 31.72 5.32
N GLN A 82 -8.11 31.53 4.08
CA GLN A 82 -7.16 32.42 3.42
C GLN A 82 -7.68 33.86 3.43
N LYS A 83 -8.90 34.10 2.89
CA LYS A 83 -9.51 35.43 2.84
C LYS A 83 -9.69 36.05 4.24
N LYS A 84 -9.98 35.24 5.25
CA LYS A 84 -10.11 35.68 6.64
C LYS A 84 -8.77 36.15 7.22
N LEU A 85 -7.68 35.44 6.92
CA LEU A 85 -6.34 35.77 7.43
C LEU A 85 -5.72 36.96 6.70
N GLU A 86 -5.92 37.08 5.38
CA GLU A 86 -5.45 38.24 4.59
C GLU A 86 -6.05 39.58 5.04
N ARG A 87 -7.20 39.55 5.73
CA ARG A 87 -7.85 40.73 6.32
C ARG A 87 -7.33 41.09 7.71
N LYS A 88 -6.54 40.23 8.36
CA LYS A 88 -6.00 40.52 9.70
C LYS A 88 -4.80 41.47 9.59
N PRO A 89 -4.75 42.53 10.41
CA PRO A 89 -3.60 43.43 10.45
C PRO A 89 -2.36 42.69 10.98
N GLY A 90 -1.18 43.05 10.46
CA GLY A 90 0.11 42.48 10.89
C GLY A 90 0.50 41.15 10.23
N MET A 91 -0.30 40.63 9.28
CA MET A 91 0.03 39.41 8.54
C MET A 91 0.49 39.73 7.10
N SER A 92 1.55 39.08 6.63
CA SER A 92 1.99 39.20 5.24
C SER A 92 1.01 38.47 4.32
N LYS A 93 0.26 39.23 3.49
CA LYS A 93 -0.68 38.68 2.51
C LYS A 93 -0.02 37.67 1.59
N GLN A 94 1.21 37.95 1.16
CA GLN A 94 1.96 37.10 0.24
C GLN A 94 2.34 35.75 0.86
N GLU A 95 2.70 35.71 2.15
CA GLU A 95 3.02 34.45 2.84
C GLU A 95 1.77 33.61 3.08
N VAL A 96 0.66 34.25 3.45
CA VAL A 96 -0.64 33.60 3.60
C VAL A 96 -1.07 32.98 2.27
N GLU A 97 -1.10 33.77 1.20
CA GLU A 97 -1.47 33.30 -0.14
C GLU A 97 -0.60 32.13 -0.60
N LYS A 98 0.73 32.23 -0.44
CA LYS A 98 1.66 31.16 -0.83
C LYS A 98 1.40 29.85 -0.10
N ARG A 99 1.10 29.89 1.20
CA ARG A 99 0.79 28.69 1.99
C ARG A 99 -0.52 28.04 1.54
N PHE A 100 -1.59 28.81 1.43
CA PHE A 100 -2.91 28.29 1.07
C PHE A 100 -2.98 27.82 -0.38
N SER A 101 -2.39 28.57 -1.31
CA SER A 101 -2.34 28.18 -2.74
C SER A 101 -1.63 26.85 -2.96
N LYS A 102 -0.51 26.58 -2.25
CA LYS A 102 0.17 25.28 -2.29
C LYS A 102 -0.75 24.13 -1.87
N GLU A 103 -1.47 24.32 -0.77
CA GLU A 103 -2.31 23.28 -0.17
C GLU A 103 -3.59 23.02 -0.97
N ILE A 104 -4.20 24.08 -1.52
CA ILE A 104 -5.32 23.99 -2.46
C ILE A 104 -4.87 23.32 -3.76
N SER A 105 -3.70 23.67 -4.29
CA SER A 105 -3.18 23.08 -5.53
C SER A 105 -2.93 21.58 -5.39
N ARG A 106 -2.39 21.14 -4.24
CA ARG A 106 -2.20 19.72 -3.91
C ARG A 106 -3.53 18.94 -3.95
N ARG A 107 -4.60 19.48 -3.34
CA ARG A 107 -5.93 18.85 -3.37
C ARG A 107 -6.54 18.85 -4.77
N LYS A 108 -6.39 19.94 -5.52
CA LYS A 108 -6.84 19.99 -6.92
C LYS A 108 -6.13 18.96 -7.79
N GLU A 109 -4.86 18.69 -7.53
CA GLU A 109 -4.12 17.62 -8.21
C GLU A 109 -4.66 16.24 -7.85
N GLN A 110 -4.95 15.98 -6.57
CA GLN A 110 -5.61 14.76 -6.13
C GLN A 110 -6.98 14.58 -6.81
N MET A 111 -7.79 15.65 -6.91
CA MET A 111 -9.07 15.60 -7.64
C MET A 111 -8.88 15.28 -9.12
N ARG A 112 -7.89 15.88 -9.81
CA ARG A 112 -7.58 15.54 -11.21
C ARG A 112 -7.17 14.08 -11.37
N TRP A 113 -6.39 13.55 -10.43
CA TRP A 113 -6.02 12.14 -10.41
C TRP A 113 -7.27 11.25 -10.28
N ILE A 114 -8.18 11.56 -9.34
CA ILE A 114 -9.46 10.86 -9.18
C ILE A 114 -10.30 10.92 -10.47
N THR A 115 -10.38 12.09 -11.13
CA THR A 115 -11.08 12.22 -12.43
C THR A 115 -10.48 11.29 -13.49
N GLY A 116 -9.15 11.15 -13.52
CA GLY A 116 -8.48 10.19 -14.40
C GLY A 116 -8.84 8.74 -14.07
N GLN A 117 -8.89 8.38 -12.78
CA GLN A 117 -9.30 7.03 -12.34
C GLN A 117 -10.75 6.72 -12.73
N LEU A 118 -11.68 7.66 -12.55
CA LEU A 118 -13.08 7.51 -12.98
C LEU A 118 -13.20 7.33 -14.50
N SER A 119 -12.43 8.09 -15.28
CA SER A 119 -12.41 7.94 -16.74
C SER A 119 -11.87 6.56 -17.16
N GLN A 120 -10.78 6.09 -16.55
CA GLN A 120 -10.25 4.74 -16.81
C GLN A 120 -11.28 3.66 -16.42
N LEU A 121 -11.92 3.82 -15.26
CA LEU A 121 -12.94 2.91 -14.79
C LEU A 121 -14.16 2.86 -15.72
N SER A 122 -14.52 3.93 -16.42
CA SER A 122 -15.65 3.93 -17.36
C SER A 122 -15.42 3.08 -18.62
N ILE A 123 -14.17 2.84 -19.01
CA ILE A 123 -13.80 2.11 -20.23
C ILE A 123 -13.29 0.69 -19.96
N LEU A 124 -13.00 0.37 -18.69
CA LEU A 124 -12.47 -0.95 -18.32
C LEU A 124 -13.54 -2.03 -18.54
N PRO A 125 -13.21 -3.13 -19.25
CA PRO A 125 -14.16 -4.21 -19.47
C PRO A 125 -14.49 -4.93 -18.16
N ASP A 126 -15.67 -5.54 -18.12
CA ASP A 126 -16.02 -6.42 -17.01
C ASP A 126 -15.03 -7.57 -16.88
N HIS A 127 -14.89 -8.07 -15.67
CA HIS A 127 -13.93 -9.11 -15.28
C HIS A 127 -12.45 -8.71 -15.35
N SER A 128 -12.14 -7.43 -15.58
CA SER A 128 -10.78 -6.90 -15.39
C SER A 128 -10.31 -7.10 -13.95
N GLU A 129 -9.03 -7.44 -13.75
CA GLU A 129 -8.41 -7.49 -12.42
C GLU A 129 -7.78 -6.14 -12.08
N LEU A 130 -8.21 -5.52 -10.98
CA LEU A 130 -7.69 -4.25 -10.47
C LEU A 130 -6.92 -4.49 -9.18
N GLU A 131 -5.68 -4.05 -9.10
CA GLU A 131 -4.97 -4.02 -7.82
C GLU A 131 -5.58 -2.94 -6.92
N ILE A 132 -6.12 -3.35 -5.77
CA ILE A 132 -6.85 -2.47 -4.85
C ILE A 132 -6.17 -2.30 -3.50
N ASP A 133 -5.27 -3.22 -3.14
CA ASP A 133 -4.59 -3.24 -1.85
C ASP A 133 -3.31 -4.11 -1.90
N GLU A 134 -2.53 -4.06 -0.82
CA GLU A 134 -1.38 -4.94 -0.58
C GLU A 134 -1.43 -5.48 0.86
N VAL A 135 -1.13 -6.77 1.03
CA VAL A 135 -1.03 -7.40 2.36
C VAL A 135 0.36 -7.95 2.62
N GLU A 136 0.78 -7.99 3.88
CA GLU A 136 2.03 -8.64 4.27
C GLU A 136 1.81 -10.13 4.54
N ALA A 137 2.62 -10.98 3.92
CA ALA A 137 2.61 -12.42 4.11
C ALA A 137 3.99 -12.93 4.51
N ILE A 138 3.98 -13.97 5.34
CA ILE A 138 5.18 -14.70 5.73
C ILE A 138 5.34 -15.88 4.76
N LEU A 139 6.42 -15.88 3.99
CA LEU A 139 6.76 -16.94 3.05
C LEU A 139 7.93 -17.75 3.61
N THR A 140 7.88 -19.07 3.44
CA THR A 140 9.01 -19.96 3.76
C THR A 140 9.71 -20.30 2.45
N VAL A 141 11.03 -20.14 2.42
CA VAL A 141 11.89 -20.40 1.26
C VAL A 141 12.93 -21.44 1.66
N GLU A 142 13.06 -22.48 0.86
CA GLU A 142 14.02 -23.56 1.05
C GLU A 142 15.09 -23.57 -0.04
N GLU A 143 16.25 -24.16 0.25
CA GLU A 143 17.27 -24.41 -0.77
C GLU A 143 16.72 -25.28 -1.90
N GLY A 144 16.76 -24.75 -3.13
CA GLY A 144 16.25 -25.42 -4.32
C GLY A 144 14.89 -24.91 -4.81
N ASP A 145 14.23 -24.02 -4.07
CA ASP A 145 12.97 -23.40 -4.51
C ASP A 145 13.16 -22.51 -5.74
N ASP A 146 12.17 -22.52 -6.63
CA ASP A 146 12.07 -21.54 -7.71
C ASP A 146 11.60 -20.20 -7.13
N TRP A 147 12.50 -19.22 -7.11
CA TRP A 147 12.24 -17.90 -6.54
C TRP A 147 11.01 -17.19 -7.14
N LYS A 148 10.76 -17.40 -8.44
CA LYS A 148 9.69 -16.70 -9.14
C LYS A 148 8.32 -17.18 -8.67
N THR A 149 8.13 -18.48 -8.58
CA THR A 149 6.89 -19.10 -8.10
C THR A 149 6.74 -19.01 -6.58
N ALA A 150 7.80 -19.28 -5.82
CA ALA A 150 7.77 -19.27 -4.36
C ALA A 150 7.56 -17.87 -3.76
N VAL A 151 8.01 -16.80 -4.45
CA VAL A 151 8.03 -15.44 -3.87
C VAL A 151 7.38 -14.39 -4.76
N THR A 152 7.56 -14.45 -6.09
CA THR A 152 7.26 -13.31 -6.97
C THR A 152 5.85 -13.33 -7.56
N GLU A 153 5.30 -14.51 -7.85
CA GLU A 153 3.98 -14.66 -8.50
C GLU A 153 2.80 -14.72 -7.52
N GLN A 154 3.09 -14.50 -6.24
CA GLN A 154 2.11 -14.51 -5.16
C GLN A 154 1.09 -13.37 -5.36
N GLN A 155 -0.20 -13.68 -5.29
CA GLN A 155 -1.28 -12.67 -5.34
C GLN A 155 -2.60 -13.22 -4.81
N ILE A 156 -3.43 -12.33 -4.27
CA ILE A 156 -4.80 -12.63 -3.87
C ILE A 156 -5.73 -12.01 -4.90
N ILE A 157 -6.67 -12.77 -5.43
CA ILE A 157 -7.76 -12.26 -6.26
C ILE A 157 -9.07 -12.43 -5.51
N ILE A 158 -9.80 -11.33 -5.37
CA ILE A 158 -11.13 -11.27 -4.78
C ILE A 158 -12.19 -10.92 -5.82
N LYS A 159 -13.43 -11.31 -5.56
CA LYS A 159 -14.61 -10.89 -6.31
C LYS A 159 -15.72 -10.59 -5.30
N ASP A 160 -16.26 -9.38 -5.33
CA ASP A 160 -17.33 -8.92 -4.43
C ASP A 160 -17.02 -9.22 -2.95
N GLY A 161 -15.78 -8.91 -2.54
CA GLY A 161 -15.29 -9.12 -1.17
C GLY A 161 -14.95 -10.56 -0.80
N LYS A 162 -15.04 -11.53 -1.73
CA LYS A 162 -14.72 -12.94 -1.49
C LYS A 162 -13.44 -13.34 -2.20
N VAL A 163 -12.53 -14.04 -1.53
CA VAL A 163 -11.33 -14.60 -2.15
C VAL A 163 -11.73 -15.70 -3.14
N ILE A 164 -11.33 -15.57 -4.39
CA ILE A 164 -11.56 -16.57 -5.44
C ILE A 164 -10.28 -17.27 -5.88
N ARG A 165 -9.11 -16.65 -5.65
CA ARG A 165 -7.80 -17.24 -5.91
C ARG A 165 -6.79 -16.67 -4.92
N ALA A 166 -5.97 -17.52 -4.33
CA ALA A 166 -4.77 -17.13 -3.60
C ALA A 166 -3.66 -18.07 -4.08
N ARG A 167 -2.56 -17.48 -4.51
CA ARG A 167 -1.39 -18.23 -4.98
C ARG A 167 -0.13 -17.57 -4.49
#